data_AF-A0A2P7BQR8-F1
#
_entry.id   AF-A0A2P7BQR8-F1
#
_cell.length_a   1.000
_cell.length_b   1.000
_cell.length_c   1.000
_cell.angle_alpha   90.00
_cell.angle_beta   90.00
_cell.angle_gamma   90.00
#
_symmetry.space_group_name_H-M   'P 1'
#
loop_
_entity.id
_entity.type
_entity.pdbx_description
1 polymer ?
#
loop_
_entity_poly.entity_id
_entity_poly.type
_entity_poly.pdbx_seq_one_letter_code
_entity_poly.pdbx_strand_id
1 'polypeptide(L)'
;MKVAIQRLGLALLLIGAGFVIGCSIVVQKSAQAVQLGDAIPLSMNPFERCVEPNADEMALFSVAVRTLEVVQGRLNSLGIGAMKFLGSGLLRRRAEDTVNVCGPEGTYDRVARLVSEYRMLEPGRLTEYDLNLAARLSKPDPYVVTAIANSAFNDLPQQSGIFESEDIRPLARSVLAGFRERSAEYAELAYKQMSANDSMGTSAAQIAAAAGHPLALDRIERMMADTLSAKDSIVPWKTKRRLYELAHAFALVGERGKLHLAPLRQLMTMKVQSWAPPFGMIENPPKRMCDLLTYIVGASSADDQAYPYCADDKIPYDQ
;
A
#
# COMPACT_ATOMS: atom_id res chain seq x y z
N MET A 1 -11.16 -94.51 12.85
CA MET A 1 -12.10 -93.36 12.89
C MET A 1 -11.50 -92.28 13.75
N LYS A 2 -11.32 -91.09 13.15
CA LYS A 2 -11.32 -89.75 13.75
C LYS A 2 -10.55 -89.47 15.07
N VAL A 3 -9.73 -88.44 14.93
CA VAL A 3 -9.28 -87.43 15.90
C VAL A 3 -7.93 -87.69 16.57
N ALA A 4 -6.94 -86.97 16.02
CA ALA A 4 -5.65 -86.66 16.62
C ALA A 4 -5.79 -85.46 17.56
N ILE A 5 -5.20 -85.54 18.76
CA ILE A 5 -4.73 -84.38 19.54
C ILE A 5 -3.37 -84.77 20.16
N GLN A 6 -2.30 -84.35 19.49
CA GLN A 6 -0.93 -84.22 20.05
C GLN A 6 -0.91 -82.93 20.89
N ARG A 7 -0.58 -83.01 22.18
CA ARG A 7 0.74 -82.83 22.82
C ARG A 7 1.30 -81.40 22.80
N LEU A 8 1.54 -80.94 24.04
CA LEU A 8 2.69 -80.19 24.56
C LEU A 8 3.07 -78.84 23.95
N GLY A 9 3.38 -77.89 24.83
CA GLY A 9 4.40 -76.89 24.53
C GLY A 9 4.22 -75.55 25.23
N LEU A 10 4.67 -75.46 26.48
CA LEU A 10 4.81 -74.25 27.27
C LEU A 10 5.75 -73.23 26.58
N ALA A 11 5.36 -71.96 26.44
CA ALA A 11 6.32 -70.85 26.29
C ALA A 11 5.70 -69.49 26.66
N LEU A 12 6.44 -68.77 27.50
CA LEU A 12 6.26 -67.40 27.99
C LEU A 12 5.79 -66.41 26.90
N LEU A 13 4.85 -65.53 27.26
CA LEU A 13 4.55 -64.32 26.49
C LEU A 13 4.39 -63.10 27.42
N LEU A 14 5.50 -62.36 27.47
CA LEU A 14 5.66 -60.90 27.43
C LEU A 14 4.73 -60.02 28.28
N ILE A 15 5.38 -59.40 29.27
CA ILE A 15 4.99 -58.17 29.97
C ILE A 15 4.82 -57.05 28.93
N GLY A 16 3.58 -56.67 28.66
CA GLY A 16 3.24 -55.47 27.89
C GLY A 16 3.39 -54.22 28.75
N ALA A 17 4.56 -53.59 28.71
CA ALA A 17 4.74 -52.22 29.17
C ALA A 17 4.18 -51.28 28.10
N GLY A 18 3.08 -50.60 28.41
CA GLY A 18 2.43 -49.63 27.55
C GLY A 18 3.33 -48.42 27.28
N PHE A 19 3.89 -48.36 26.07
CA PHE A 19 4.44 -47.14 25.49
C PHE A 19 3.26 -46.32 24.96
N VAL A 20 2.77 -45.37 25.76
CA VAL A 20 1.88 -44.33 25.26
C VAL A 20 2.74 -43.40 24.40
N ILE A 21 2.76 -43.69 23.09
CA ILE A 21 3.22 -42.76 22.07
C ILE A 21 2.23 -41.59 22.12
N GLY A 22 2.60 -40.55 22.87
CA GLY A 22 1.97 -39.25 22.78
C GLY A 22 2.21 -38.70 21.39
N CYS A 23 1.32 -39.03 20.44
CA CYS A 23 1.12 -38.23 19.24
C CYS A 23 0.75 -36.82 19.70
N SER A 24 1.78 -35.99 19.88
CA SER A 24 1.62 -34.56 19.83
C SER A 24 1.19 -34.27 18.40
N ILE A 25 -0.13 -34.27 18.17
CA ILE A 25 -0.72 -33.63 17.01
C ILE A 25 -0.34 -32.17 17.19
N VAL A 26 0.82 -31.80 16.63
CA VAL A 26 1.12 -30.42 16.30
C VAL A 26 0.02 -30.06 15.32
N VAL A 27 -1.03 -29.45 15.84
CA VAL A 27 -1.99 -28.71 15.03
C VAL A 27 -1.14 -27.66 14.34
N GLN A 28 -0.67 -27.96 13.13
CA GLN A 28 -0.18 -26.98 12.20
C GLN A 28 -1.33 -25.98 12.06
N LYS A 29 -1.23 -24.85 12.78
CA LYS A 29 -1.96 -23.65 12.40
C LYS A 29 -1.67 -23.51 10.92
N SER A 30 -2.69 -23.73 10.09
CA SER A 30 -2.63 -23.43 8.66
C SER A 30 -1.99 -22.06 8.56
N ALA A 31 -0.84 -21.96 7.89
CA ALA A 31 -0.17 -20.68 7.68
C ALA A 31 -1.22 -19.72 7.14
N GLN A 32 -1.64 -18.78 7.98
CA GLN A 32 -2.71 -17.85 7.65
C GLN A 32 -2.21 -17.08 6.44
N ALA A 33 -2.90 -17.22 5.30
CA ALA A 33 -2.45 -16.61 4.05
C ALA A 33 -2.29 -15.11 4.27
N VAL A 34 -1.05 -14.62 4.20
CA VAL A 34 -0.77 -13.18 4.32
C VAL A 34 -1.48 -12.48 3.17
N GLN A 35 -2.38 -11.56 3.53
CA GLN A 35 -3.12 -10.74 2.58
C GLN A 35 -2.20 -9.64 2.07
N LEU A 36 -2.34 -9.24 0.81
CA LEU A 36 -1.57 -8.11 0.30
C LEU A 36 -2.22 -6.80 0.75
N GLY A 37 -1.43 -5.88 1.31
CA GLY A 37 -1.87 -4.52 1.64
C GLY A 37 -2.21 -3.69 0.40
N ASP A 38 -2.71 -2.48 0.64
CA ASP A 38 -2.97 -1.50 -0.41
C ASP A 38 -1.69 -0.92 -1.03
N ALA A 39 -1.74 -0.66 -2.33
CA ALA A 39 -0.66 -0.03 -3.10
C ALA A 39 -0.86 1.49 -3.27
N ILE A 40 -1.46 2.17 -2.28
CA ILE A 40 -1.59 3.63 -2.29
C ILE A 40 -1.31 4.11 -0.86
N PRO A 41 -0.15 4.74 -0.60
CA PRO A 41 0.12 5.37 0.69
C PRO A 41 -0.88 6.49 0.93
N LEU A 42 -1.40 6.60 2.15
CA LEU A 42 -2.25 7.74 2.55
C LEU A 42 -1.52 9.07 2.32
N SER A 43 -0.20 9.12 2.59
CA SER A 43 0.64 10.30 2.36
C SER A 43 0.99 10.57 0.89
N MET A 44 0.78 9.60 -0.01
CA MET A 44 0.86 9.78 -1.47
C MET A 44 -0.53 9.97 -2.07
N ASN A 45 -1.45 10.55 -1.32
CA ASN A 45 -2.60 11.19 -1.89
C ASN A 45 -2.22 12.66 -2.18
N PRO A 46 -1.55 12.99 -3.30
CA PRO A 46 -1.17 14.37 -3.62
C PRO A 46 -2.41 15.27 -3.83
N PHE A 47 -3.62 14.70 -3.74
CA PHE A 47 -4.90 15.40 -3.83
C PHE A 47 -5.41 15.87 -2.46
N GLU A 48 -4.81 15.44 -1.34
CA GLU A 48 -5.18 15.95 -0.02
C GLU A 48 -4.73 17.40 0.12
N ARG A 49 -5.67 18.32 -0.09
CA ARG A 49 -5.52 19.72 0.29
C ARG A 49 -5.23 19.78 1.78
N CYS A 50 -4.01 20.17 2.14
CA CYS A 50 -3.64 20.42 3.53
C CYS A 50 -3.79 21.91 3.86
N VAL A 51 -3.86 22.22 5.15
CA VAL A 51 -3.95 23.59 5.67
C VAL A 51 -2.67 23.93 6.42
N GLU A 52 -2.27 25.20 6.37
CA GLU A 52 -1.08 25.67 7.07
C GLU A 52 -1.17 25.41 8.59
N PRO A 53 -0.07 25.01 9.23
CA PRO A 53 -0.04 24.74 10.66
C PRO A 53 -0.18 26.03 11.48
N ASN A 54 -0.86 25.95 12.62
CA ASN A 54 -0.87 27.01 13.63
C ASN A 54 0.39 26.94 14.53
N ALA A 55 0.52 27.87 15.49
CA ALA A 55 1.69 27.94 16.37
C ALA A 55 1.96 26.65 17.16
N ASP A 56 0.91 26.02 17.68
CA ASP A 56 1.03 24.80 18.48
C ASP A 56 1.41 23.59 17.60
N GLU A 57 0.81 23.47 16.42
CA GLU A 57 1.12 22.43 15.45
C GLU A 57 2.55 22.58 14.90
N MET A 58 2.99 23.82 14.63
CA MET A 58 4.39 24.12 14.30
C MET A 58 5.35 23.66 15.41
N ALA A 59 4.98 23.87 16.68
CA ALA A 59 5.78 23.42 17.81
C ALA A 59 5.88 21.89 17.85
N LEU A 60 4.79 21.16 17.57
CA LEU A 60 4.80 19.69 17.49
C LEU A 60 5.75 19.18 16.39
N PHE A 61 5.70 19.76 15.19
CA PHE A 61 6.65 19.44 14.13
C PHE A 61 8.11 19.72 14.56
N SER A 62 8.35 20.88 15.19
CA SER A 62 9.69 21.23 15.68
C SER A 62 10.22 20.24 16.72
N VAL A 63 9.37 19.82 17.67
CA VAL A 63 9.72 18.82 18.69
C VAL A 63 10.04 17.48 18.06
N ALA A 64 9.24 17.02 17.09
CA ALA A 64 9.51 15.76 16.40
C ALA A 64 10.85 15.79 15.66
N VAL A 65 11.13 16.84 14.89
CA VAL A 65 12.41 16.99 14.19
C VAL A 65 13.58 17.03 15.18
N ARG A 66 13.51 17.85 16.23
CA ARG A 66 14.57 17.94 17.26
C ARG A 66 14.80 16.60 17.96
N THR A 67 13.75 15.82 18.16
CA THR A 67 13.87 14.49 18.74
C THR A 67 14.74 13.59 17.86
N LEU A 68 14.56 13.62 16.54
CA LEU A 68 15.41 12.88 15.60
C LEU A 68 16.88 13.34 15.64
N GLU A 69 17.12 14.63 15.85
CA GLU A 69 18.47 15.19 15.98
C GLU A 69 19.19 14.77 17.26
N VAL A 70 18.44 14.55 18.35
CA VAL A 70 19.00 14.14 19.63
C VAL A 70 19.29 12.63 19.65
N VAL A 71 18.43 11.82 19.03
CA VAL A 71 18.62 10.36 19.03
C VAL A 71 19.72 9.89 18.07
N GLN A 72 20.04 10.66 17.01
CA GLN A 72 21.19 10.43 16.11
C GLN A 72 21.33 8.97 15.64
N GLY A 73 20.23 8.35 15.21
CA GLY A 73 20.21 6.95 14.74
C GLY A 73 20.13 5.89 15.84
N ARG A 74 20.27 6.25 17.11
CA ARG A 74 19.92 5.38 18.25
C ARG A 74 18.41 5.39 18.47
N LEU A 75 17.69 4.77 17.55
CA LEU A 75 16.23 4.73 17.57
C LEU A 75 15.73 4.06 18.86
N ASN A 76 15.24 4.90 19.77
CA ASN A 76 14.51 4.51 20.97
C ASN A 76 13.01 4.84 20.77
N SER A 77 12.21 4.68 21.82
CA SER A 77 10.77 4.98 21.76
C SER A 77 10.46 6.42 21.33
N LEU A 78 11.30 7.40 21.68
CA LEU A 78 11.14 8.80 21.28
C LEU A 78 11.43 8.99 19.79
N GLY A 79 12.52 8.40 19.28
CA GLY A 79 12.85 8.43 17.85
C GLY A 79 11.76 7.78 17.00
N ILE A 80 11.29 6.60 17.40
CA ILE A 80 10.18 5.89 16.74
C ILE A 80 8.91 6.74 16.80
N GLY A 81 8.59 7.35 17.94
CA GLY A 81 7.44 8.23 18.10
C GLY A 81 7.49 9.44 17.17
N ALA A 82 8.66 10.07 17.03
CA ALA A 82 8.88 11.18 16.13
C ALA A 82 8.74 10.77 14.65
N MET A 83 9.29 9.62 14.24
CA MET A 83 9.13 9.09 12.88
C MET A 83 7.66 8.77 12.57
N LYS A 84 6.94 8.13 13.50
CA LYS A 84 5.50 7.85 13.39
C LYS A 84 4.68 9.12 13.22
N PHE A 85 4.94 10.13 14.04
CA PHE A 85 4.29 11.44 13.94
C PHE A 85 4.58 12.09 12.59
N LEU A 86 5.85 12.15 12.18
CA LEU A 86 6.24 12.81 10.92
C LEU A 86 5.71 12.09 9.68
N GLY A 87 5.59 10.75 9.72
CA GLY A 87 5.03 9.95 8.63
C GLY A 87 3.50 10.04 8.54
N SER A 88 2.81 10.06 9.69
CA SER A 88 1.34 10.16 9.73
C SER A 88 0.85 11.58 9.49
N GLY A 89 1.61 12.58 9.95
CA GLY A 89 1.20 13.98 9.94
C GLY A 89 0.19 14.33 11.02
N LEU A 90 -0.47 15.47 10.83
CA LEU A 90 -1.46 16.03 11.76
C LEU A 90 -2.79 16.22 11.04
N LEU A 91 -3.88 15.95 11.77
CA LEU A 91 -5.25 16.21 11.34
C LEU A 91 -5.85 17.29 12.24
N ARG A 92 -6.46 18.32 11.65
CA ARG A 92 -7.19 19.36 12.37
C ARG A 92 -8.69 19.15 12.19
N ARG A 93 -9.40 18.97 13.30
CA ARG A 93 -10.86 18.90 13.31
C ARG A 93 -11.46 20.30 13.20
N ARG A 94 -12.42 20.49 12.31
CA ARG A 94 -13.27 21.68 12.23
C ARG A 94 -14.72 21.29 12.51
N ALA A 95 -15.65 22.24 12.39
CA ALA A 95 -17.05 22.01 12.70
C ALA A 95 -17.68 20.90 11.85
N GLU A 96 -17.31 20.82 10.57
CA GLU A 96 -17.96 19.94 9.58
C GLU A 96 -17.01 18.91 8.96
N ASP A 97 -15.69 19.07 9.14
CA ASP A 97 -14.69 18.22 8.49
C ASP A 97 -13.45 17.96 9.39
N THR A 98 -12.57 17.11 8.88
CA THR A 98 -11.22 16.92 9.39
C THR A 98 -10.26 17.09 8.23
N VAL A 99 -9.29 18.00 8.38
CA VAL A 99 -8.37 18.37 7.31
C VAL A 99 -6.93 18.05 7.69
N ASN A 100 -6.11 17.67 6.71
CA ASN A 100 -4.69 17.48 6.92
C ASN A 100 -3.98 18.80 7.18
N VAL A 101 -2.99 18.79 8.06
CA VAL A 101 -2.12 19.92 8.33
C VAL A 101 -0.82 19.72 7.55
N CYS A 102 -0.42 20.74 6.79
CA CYS A 102 0.81 20.71 6.00
C CYS A 102 2.03 20.64 6.96
N GLY A 103 3.07 19.92 6.54
CA GLY A 103 4.36 20.05 7.21
C GLY A 103 4.93 21.45 6.96
N PRO A 104 5.46 22.14 7.99
CA PRO A 104 6.08 23.45 7.80
C PRO A 104 7.20 23.39 6.76
N GLU A 105 7.39 24.49 6.02
CA GLU A 105 8.42 24.59 4.98
C GLU A 105 9.81 24.14 5.50
N GLY A 106 10.54 23.36 4.70
CA GLY A 106 11.87 22.84 5.04
C GLY A 106 11.90 21.70 6.06
N THR A 107 10.78 21.35 6.71
CA THR A 107 10.70 20.25 7.70
C THR A 107 11.16 18.93 7.10
N TYR A 108 10.57 18.52 5.97
CA TYR A 108 10.87 17.21 5.37
C TYR A 108 12.22 17.15 4.68
N ASP A 109 12.78 18.29 4.24
CA ASP A 109 14.15 18.34 3.74
C ASP A 109 15.17 18.11 4.87
N ARG A 110 14.90 18.70 6.05
CA ARG A 110 15.71 18.45 7.26
C ARG A 110 15.57 17.00 7.73
N VAL A 111 14.36 16.44 7.73
CA VAL A 111 14.13 15.03 8.07
C VAL A 111 14.83 14.11 7.07
N ALA A 112 14.76 14.37 5.77
CA ALA A 112 15.44 13.57 4.75
C ALA A 112 16.94 13.49 5.01
N ARG A 113 17.58 14.62 5.37
CA ARG A 113 18.99 14.64 5.78
C ARG A 113 19.26 13.76 6.99
N LEU A 114 18.48 13.91 8.06
CA LEU A 114 18.68 13.16 9.32
C LEU A 114 18.51 11.66 9.12
N VAL A 115 17.48 11.26 8.36
CA VAL A 115 17.21 9.86 8.04
C VAL A 115 18.39 9.23 7.30
N SER A 116 18.99 9.97 6.35
CA SER A 116 20.13 9.49 5.58
C SER A 116 21.44 9.51 6.36
N GLU A 117 21.75 10.63 7.04
CA GLU A 117 22.98 10.81 7.81
C GLU A 117 23.13 9.75 8.90
N TYR A 118 22.02 9.46 9.60
CA TYR A 118 22.01 8.52 10.71
C TYR A 118 21.49 7.13 10.35
N ARG A 119 21.25 6.86 9.06
CA ARG A 119 20.77 5.56 8.56
C ARG A 119 19.57 5.00 9.34
N MET A 120 18.54 5.84 9.50
CA MET A 120 17.37 5.53 10.34
C MET A 120 16.41 4.50 9.73
N LEU A 121 16.63 4.04 8.50
CA LEU A 121 15.77 3.07 7.81
C LEU A 121 16.47 1.72 7.67
N GLU A 122 16.03 0.69 8.41
CA GLU A 122 16.62 -0.65 8.30
C GLU A 122 16.19 -1.31 6.97
N PRO A 123 17.11 -1.54 6.00
CA PRO A 123 16.74 -2.08 4.71
C PRO A 123 16.11 -3.48 4.82
N GLY A 124 14.98 -3.69 4.14
CA GLY A 124 14.28 -4.99 4.16
C GLY A 124 13.55 -5.33 5.47
N ARG A 125 13.38 -4.34 6.37
CA ARG A 125 12.62 -4.44 7.64
C ARG A 125 11.84 -3.17 7.95
N LEU A 126 11.45 -2.45 6.90
CA LEU A 126 10.68 -1.23 7.05
C LEU A 126 9.27 -1.56 7.55
N THR A 127 8.68 -0.61 8.24
CA THR A 127 7.28 -0.65 8.68
C THR A 127 6.47 0.41 7.93
N GLU A 128 5.15 0.41 8.10
CA GLU A 128 4.26 1.36 7.44
C GLU A 128 4.58 2.81 7.81
N TYR A 129 5.02 3.08 9.04
CA TYR A 129 5.39 4.45 9.42
C TYR A 129 6.71 4.89 8.77
N ASP A 130 7.65 3.97 8.54
CA ASP A 130 8.87 4.23 7.80
C ASP A 130 8.55 4.57 6.34
N LEU A 131 7.66 3.78 5.74
CA LEU A 131 7.19 3.99 4.36
C LEU A 131 6.41 5.31 4.24
N ASN A 132 5.50 5.60 5.17
CA ASN A 132 4.74 6.86 5.19
C ASN A 132 5.63 8.07 5.40
N LEU A 133 6.68 7.96 6.23
CA LEU A 133 7.69 9.01 6.39
C LEU A 133 8.48 9.21 5.10
N ALA A 134 8.96 8.13 4.49
CA ALA A 134 9.73 8.17 3.26
C ALA A 134 8.92 8.79 2.11
N ALA A 135 7.62 8.49 2.02
CA ALA A 135 6.70 9.09 1.05
C ALA A 135 6.56 10.62 1.15
N ARG A 136 6.86 11.20 2.31
CA ARG A 136 6.82 12.66 2.52
C ARG A 136 8.14 13.36 2.19
N LEU A 137 9.20 12.62 1.86
CA LEU A 137 10.50 13.19 1.53
C LEU A 137 10.50 13.66 0.07
N SER A 138 10.64 14.97 -0.13
CA SER A 138 10.61 15.59 -1.47
C SER A 138 11.76 15.12 -2.37
N LYS A 139 12.94 14.92 -1.78
CA LYS A 139 14.20 14.57 -2.45
C LYS A 139 14.95 13.50 -1.65
N PRO A 140 14.49 12.24 -1.69
CA PRO A 140 15.15 11.16 -0.95
C PRO A 140 16.57 10.92 -1.45
N ASP A 141 17.49 10.71 -0.52
CA ASP A 141 18.87 10.29 -0.78
C ASP A 141 18.91 8.87 -1.38
N PRO A 142 19.91 8.49 -2.19
CA PRO A 142 20.07 7.13 -2.69
C PRO A 142 19.94 6.04 -1.61
N TYR A 143 20.45 6.29 -0.40
CA TYR A 143 20.29 5.34 0.71
C TYR A 143 18.81 5.06 1.03
N VAL A 144 17.97 6.09 1.07
CA VAL A 144 16.52 5.94 1.33
C VAL A 144 15.88 5.17 0.18
N VAL A 145 16.19 5.54 -1.07
CA VAL A 145 15.67 4.86 -2.26
C VAL A 145 16.00 3.36 -2.22
N THR A 146 17.26 3.00 -1.96
CA THR A 146 17.69 1.59 -1.85
C THR A 146 17.02 0.87 -0.68
N ALA A 147 16.86 1.52 0.48
CA ALA A 147 16.18 0.91 1.62
C ALA A 147 14.71 0.59 1.31
N ILE A 148 13.99 1.51 0.65
CA ILE A 148 12.61 1.28 0.19
C ILE A 148 12.59 0.14 -0.85
N ALA A 149 13.49 0.16 -1.83
CA ALA A 149 13.54 -0.86 -2.87
C ALA A 149 13.80 -2.28 -2.33
N ASN A 150 14.66 -2.40 -1.31
CA ASN A 150 14.92 -3.67 -0.62
C ASN A 150 13.69 -4.21 0.12
N SER A 151 12.77 -3.34 0.55
CA SER A 151 11.46 -3.74 1.07
C SER A 151 10.51 -4.09 -0.09
N ALA A 152 10.38 -3.21 -1.08
CA ALA A 152 9.47 -3.34 -2.23
C ALA A 152 9.69 -4.61 -3.08
N PHE A 153 10.94 -5.02 -3.26
CA PHE A 153 11.33 -6.19 -4.04
C PHE A 153 11.87 -7.34 -3.18
N ASN A 154 11.57 -7.35 -1.88
CA ASN A 154 11.91 -8.49 -1.04
C ASN A 154 11.18 -9.74 -1.52
N ASP A 155 11.88 -10.88 -1.60
CA ASP A 155 11.28 -12.16 -1.99
C ASP A 155 10.25 -12.63 -0.95
N LEU A 156 10.46 -12.30 0.33
CA LEU A 156 9.59 -12.66 1.43
C LEU A 156 8.55 -11.57 1.72
N PRO A 157 7.32 -11.96 2.11
CA PRO A 157 6.33 -11.01 2.61
C PRO A 157 6.89 -10.15 3.74
N GLN A 158 6.60 -8.85 3.69
CA GLN A 158 6.99 -7.91 4.73
C GLN A 158 5.76 -7.66 5.59
N GLN A 159 5.74 -8.19 6.81
CA GLN A 159 4.57 -8.09 7.67
C GLN A 159 4.30 -6.64 8.09
N SER A 160 3.05 -6.24 8.00
CA SER A 160 2.53 -5.00 8.55
C SER A 160 2.64 -5.00 10.07
N GLY A 161 3.12 -3.89 10.63
CA GLY A 161 3.20 -3.69 12.08
C GLY A 161 1.85 -3.32 12.70
N ILE A 162 0.85 -2.98 11.89
CA ILE A 162 -0.51 -2.59 12.31
C ILE A 162 -1.50 -3.75 12.11
N PHE A 163 -1.41 -4.43 10.97
CA PHE A 163 -2.25 -5.54 10.55
C PHE A 163 -1.37 -6.76 10.30
N GLU A 164 -1.09 -7.57 11.33
CA GLU A 164 -0.13 -8.69 11.26
C GLU A 164 -0.36 -9.69 10.10
N SER A 165 -1.59 -9.73 9.56
CA SER A 165 -1.95 -10.54 8.40
C SER A 165 -1.66 -9.90 7.04
N GLU A 166 -1.13 -8.67 6.97
CA GLU A 166 -0.91 -7.94 5.74
C GLU A 166 0.56 -7.87 5.32
N ASP A 167 0.80 -7.93 4.01
CA ASP A 167 2.10 -7.71 3.37
C ASP A 167 2.19 -6.26 2.88
N ILE A 168 3.19 -5.52 3.36
CA ILE A 168 3.38 -4.09 3.05
C ILE A 168 4.25 -3.84 1.81
N ARG A 169 4.73 -4.88 1.13
CA ARG A 169 5.49 -4.71 -0.12
C ARG A 169 4.76 -3.88 -1.18
N PRO A 170 3.43 -3.99 -1.38
CA PRO A 170 2.71 -3.10 -2.27
C PRO A 170 2.83 -1.63 -1.88
N LEU A 171 2.70 -1.33 -0.58
CA LEU A 171 2.89 0.03 -0.07
C LEU A 171 4.31 0.53 -0.34
N ALA A 172 5.34 -0.29 -0.07
CA ALA A 172 6.73 0.06 -0.32
C ALA A 172 6.99 0.34 -1.82
N ARG A 173 6.38 -0.42 -2.72
CA ARG A 173 6.48 -0.19 -4.16
C ARG A 173 5.87 1.14 -4.58
N SER A 174 4.72 1.49 -4.02
CA SER A 174 4.08 2.77 -4.29
C SER A 174 4.89 3.95 -3.76
N VAL A 175 5.50 3.80 -2.58
CA VAL A 175 6.46 4.78 -2.06
C VAL A 175 7.65 4.95 -3.00
N LEU A 176 8.22 3.84 -3.49
CA LEU A 176 9.31 3.88 -4.47
C LEU A 176 8.87 4.52 -5.80
N ALA A 177 7.63 4.32 -6.22
CA ALA A 177 7.06 4.94 -7.42
C ALA A 177 6.98 6.46 -7.29
N GLY A 178 6.58 6.99 -6.11
CA GLY A 178 6.54 8.44 -5.90
C GLY A 178 7.92 9.12 -5.92
N PHE A 179 9.02 8.36 -5.86
CA PHE A 179 10.38 8.90 -6.08
C PHE A 179 10.72 9.12 -7.56
N ARG A 180 9.85 8.71 -8.50
CA ARG A 180 9.91 9.00 -9.94
C ARG A 180 11.28 8.63 -10.54
N GLU A 181 11.97 9.59 -11.16
CA GLU A 181 13.27 9.37 -11.82
C GLU A 181 14.34 8.79 -10.89
N ARG A 182 14.23 9.01 -9.57
CA ARG A 182 15.19 8.42 -8.61
C ARG A 182 15.04 6.91 -8.48
N SER A 183 13.92 6.31 -8.89
CA SER A 183 13.73 4.87 -8.93
C SER A 183 13.93 4.26 -10.33
N ALA A 184 14.56 5.00 -11.26
CA ALA A 184 14.84 4.57 -12.64
C ALA A 184 15.53 3.20 -12.73
N GLU A 185 16.45 2.88 -11.83
CA GLU A 185 17.17 1.59 -11.83
C GLU A 185 16.25 0.38 -11.63
N TYR A 186 15.06 0.58 -11.06
CA TYR A 186 14.08 -0.47 -10.79
C TYR A 186 13.00 -0.59 -11.87
N ALA A 187 13.01 0.29 -12.88
CA ALA A 187 11.95 0.39 -13.88
C ALA A 187 11.74 -0.93 -14.67
N GLU A 188 12.83 -1.56 -15.10
CA GLU A 188 12.80 -2.83 -15.86
C GLU A 188 12.30 -4.01 -15.01
N LEU A 189 12.76 -4.10 -13.76
CA LEU A 189 12.31 -5.13 -12.83
C LEU A 189 10.81 -4.98 -12.54
N ALA A 190 10.37 -3.75 -12.27
CA ALA A 190 8.98 -3.43 -12.04
C ALA A 190 8.13 -3.76 -13.27
N TYR A 191 8.57 -3.39 -14.47
CA TYR A 191 7.86 -3.68 -15.72
C TYR A 191 7.60 -5.18 -15.92
N LYS A 192 8.60 -6.03 -15.61
CA LYS A 192 8.44 -7.49 -15.69
C LYS A 192 7.39 -8.03 -14.72
N GLN A 193 7.19 -7.38 -13.57
CA GLN A 193 6.27 -7.81 -12.52
C GLN A 193 4.87 -7.18 -12.62
N MET A 194 4.62 -6.29 -13.59
CA MET A 194 3.32 -5.66 -13.80
C MET A 194 2.20 -6.67 -14.03
N SER A 195 1.11 -6.54 -13.29
CA SER A 195 -0.10 -7.34 -13.41
C SER A 195 -1.31 -6.58 -12.86
N ALA A 196 -2.51 -6.88 -13.36
CA ALA A 196 -3.78 -6.34 -12.86
C ALA A 196 -4.40 -7.21 -11.75
N ASN A 197 -3.82 -8.38 -11.45
CA ASN A 197 -4.47 -9.40 -10.61
C ASN A 197 -4.41 -9.09 -9.11
N ASP A 198 -3.37 -8.41 -8.65
CA ASP A 198 -3.08 -8.18 -7.23
C ASP A 198 -2.33 -6.86 -7.01
N SER A 199 -2.15 -6.45 -5.75
CA SER A 199 -1.54 -5.16 -5.43
C SER A 199 -0.02 -5.14 -5.64
N MET A 200 0.63 -6.31 -5.72
CA MET A 200 2.04 -6.38 -6.09
C MET A 200 2.22 -6.02 -7.56
N GLY A 201 1.36 -6.53 -8.43
CA GLY A 201 1.37 -6.23 -9.86
C GLY A 201 1.03 -4.77 -10.18
N THR A 202 0.01 -4.21 -9.53
CA THR A 202 -0.43 -2.82 -9.77
C THR A 202 0.56 -1.80 -9.20
N SER A 203 1.15 -2.05 -8.03
CA SER A 203 2.23 -1.21 -7.48
C SER A 203 3.53 -1.30 -8.31
N ALA A 204 3.84 -2.46 -8.91
CA ALA A 204 4.93 -2.56 -9.87
C ALA A 204 4.66 -1.70 -11.13
N ALA A 205 3.40 -1.62 -11.56
CA ALA A 205 3.02 -0.74 -12.65
C ALA A 205 3.23 0.75 -12.31
N GLN A 206 2.94 1.16 -11.07
CA GLN A 206 3.23 2.51 -10.60
C GLN A 206 4.73 2.83 -10.71
N ILE A 207 5.62 1.93 -10.25
CA ILE A 207 7.07 2.12 -10.37
C ILE A 207 7.47 2.21 -11.83
N ALA A 208 7.10 1.22 -12.66
CA ALA A 208 7.52 1.17 -14.05
C ALA A 208 7.13 2.45 -14.82
N ALA A 209 5.91 2.96 -14.59
CA ALA A 209 5.45 4.21 -15.18
C ALA A 209 6.22 5.42 -14.63
N ALA A 210 6.25 5.60 -13.31
CA ALA A 210 6.84 6.77 -12.66
C ALA A 210 8.35 6.88 -12.89
N ALA A 211 9.05 5.74 -12.93
CA ALA A 211 10.47 5.60 -13.21
C ALA A 211 10.83 5.75 -14.70
N GLY A 212 9.81 5.86 -15.58
CA GLY A 212 10.00 6.24 -16.98
C GLY A 212 10.22 5.08 -17.95
N HIS A 213 9.79 3.86 -17.65
CA HIS A 213 9.86 2.75 -18.60
C HIS A 213 8.99 3.04 -19.84
N PRO A 214 9.52 2.91 -21.08
CA PRO A 214 8.88 3.43 -22.28
C PRO A 214 7.55 2.75 -22.62
N LEU A 215 7.37 1.48 -22.27
CA LEU A 215 6.16 0.70 -22.58
C LEU A 215 5.19 0.57 -21.40
N ALA A 216 5.46 1.21 -20.25
CA ALA A 216 4.67 0.99 -19.04
C ALA A 216 3.24 1.55 -19.17
N LEU A 217 3.09 2.77 -19.71
CA LEU A 217 1.79 3.43 -19.80
C LEU A 217 0.83 2.69 -20.75
N ASP A 218 1.29 2.30 -21.95
CA ASP A 218 0.50 1.48 -22.89
C ASP A 218 0.07 0.14 -22.28
N ARG A 219 0.92 -0.46 -21.43
CA ARG A 219 0.60 -1.72 -20.75
C ARG A 219 -0.41 -1.49 -19.63
N ILE A 220 -0.31 -0.40 -18.88
CA ILE A 220 -1.30 -0.02 -17.85
C ILE A 220 -2.66 0.23 -18.47
N GLU A 221 -2.70 1.01 -19.55
CA GLU A 221 -3.92 1.32 -20.28
C GLU A 221 -4.64 0.03 -20.73
N ARG A 222 -3.90 -0.89 -21.37
CA ARG A 222 -4.44 -2.20 -21.77
C ARG A 222 -4.92 -3.03 -20.59
N MET A 223 -4.12 -3.11 -19.51
CA MET A 223 -4.53 -3.84 -18.29
C MET A 223 -5.85 -3.32 -17.71
N MET A 224 -6.04 -2.00 -17.68
CA MET A 224 -7.31 -1.41 -17.24
C MET A 224 -8.45 -1.67 -18.22
N ALA A 225 -8.23 -1.48 -19.52
CA ALA A 225 -9.23 -1.70 -20.56
C ALA A 225 -9.70 -3.17 -20.62
N ASP A 226 -8.77 -4.13 -20.56
CA ASP A 226 -9.07 -5.56 -20.53
C ASP A 226 -9.87 -5.93 -19.27
N THR A 227 -9.52 -5.32 -18.12
CA THR A 227 -10.23 -5.54 -16.86
C THR A 227 -11.67 -5.00 -16.90
N LEU A 228 -11.88 -3.86 -17.56
CA LEU A 228 -13.19 -3.21 -17.68
C LEU A 228 -14.09 -3.86 -18.74
N SER A 229 -13.53 -4.29 -19.87
CA SER A 229 -14.30 -4.91 -20.98
C SER A 229 -14.93 -6.25 -20.58
N ALA A 230 -14.37 -6.93 -19.58
CA ALA A 230 -14.90 -8.17 -19.03
C ALA A 230 -16.03 -7.97 -17.99
N LYS A 231 -16.71 -6.80 -17.97
CA LYS A 231 -17.69 -6.43 -16.92
C LYS A 231 -18.95 -5.78 -17.50
N ASP A 232 -20.10 -6.17 -16.96
CA ASP A 232 -21.42 -5.84 -17.52
C ASP A 232 -22.03 -4.52 -17.01
N SER A 233 -21.46 -3.86 -15.99
CA SER A 233 -21.81 -2.47 -15.56
C SER A 233 -21.27 -2.12 -14.16
N ILE A 234 -21.12 -3.13 -13.30
CA ILE A 234 -20.67 -2.97 -11.91
C ILE A 234 -19.28 -3.58 -11.76
N VAL A 235 -18.35 -2.80 -11.21
CA VAL A 235 -16.99 -3.24 -10.91
C VAL A 235 -16.93 -3.86 -9.51
N PRO A 236 -16.55 -5.14 -9.36
CA PRO A 236 -16.41 -5.79 -8.05
C PRO A 236 -15.35 -5.11 -7.18
N TRP A 237 -15.52 -5.19 -5.86
CA TRP A 237 -14.64 -4.51 -4.88
C TRP A 237 -13.14 -4.75 -5.08
N LYS A 238 -12.75 -6.02 -5.25
CA LYS A 238 -11.35 -6.39 -5.46
C LYS A 238 -10.81 -5.81 -6.78
N THR A 239 -11.60 -5.90 -7.85
CA THR A 239 -11.26 -5.36 -9.17
C THR A 239 -11.14 -3.83 -9.13
N LYS A 240 -12.05 -3.16 -8.41
CA LYS A 240 -12.01 -1.71 -8.21
C LYS A 240 -10.69 -1.26 -7.59
N ARG A 241 -10.24 -1.90 -6.51
CA ARG A 241 -8.96 -1.56 -5.85
C ARG A 241 -7.79 -1.63 -6.84
N ARG A 242 -7.72 -2.69 -7.66
CA ARG A 242 -6.67 -2.84 -8.68
C ARG A 242 -6.73 -1.75 -9.75
N LEU A 243 -7.94 -1.41 -10.22
CA LEU A 243 -8.13 -0.33 -11.18
C LEU A 243 -7.73 1.04 -10.61
N TYR A 244 -8.03 1.31 -9.33
CA TYR A 244 -7.63 2.55 -8.68
C TYR A 244 -6.11 2.66 -8.55
N GLU A 245 -5.45 1.57 -8.15
CA GLU A 245 -3.99 1.52 -8.06
C GLU A 245 -3.30 1.71 -9.42
N LEU A 246 -3.88 1.13 -10.49
CA LEU A 246 -3.40 1.36 -11.86
C LEU A 246 -3.62 2.80 -12.30
N ALA A 247 -4.77 3.40 -11.97
CA ALA A 247 -5.07 4.80 -12.30
C ALA A 247 -4.09 5.77 -11.60
N HIS A 248 -3.67 5.48 -10.37
CA HIS A 248 -2.64 6.26 -9.67
C HIS A 248 -1.30 6.31 -10.43
N ALA A 249 -0.97 5.28 -11.22
CA ALA A 249 0.24 5.31 -12.04
C ALA A 249 0.20 6.47 -13.08
N PHE A 250 -0.98 6.83 -13.60
CA PHE A 250 -1.13 7.97 -14.50
C PHE A 250 -0.86 9.31 -13.80
N ALA A 251 -1.30 9.47 -12.55
CA ALA A 251 -0.99 10.68 -11.77
C ALA A 251 0.49 10.82 -11.44
N LEU A 252 1.19 9.70 -11.21
CA LEU A 252 2.61 9.71 -10.92
C LEU A 252 3.47 10.15 -12.13
N VAL A 253 2.99 10.00 -13.37
CA VAL A 253 3.74 10.42 -14.56
C VAL A 253 3.39 11.81 -15.10
N GLY A 254 2.37 12.47 -14.54
CA GLY A 254 1.95 13.82 -14.92
C GLY A 254 1.42 13.89 -16.36
N GLU A 255 1.92 14.85 -17.15
CA GLU A 255 1.44 15.13 -18.53
C GLU A 255 1.39 13.89 -19.43
N ARG A 256 2.36 12.99 -19.34
CA ARG A 256 2.37 11.74 -20.14
C ARG A 256 1.16 10.86 -19.84
N GLY A 257 0.70 10.86 -18.59
CA GLY A 257 -0.46 10.08 -18.15
C GLY A 257 -1.78 10.56 -18.77
N LYS A 258 -1.89 11.83 -19.15
CA LYS A 258 -3.10 12.41 -19.75
C LYS A 258 -3.51 11.71 -21.05
N LEU A 259 -2.54 11.13 -21.77
CA LEU A 259 -2.76 10.46 -23.05
C LEU A 259 -3.39 9.07 -22.89
N HIS A 260 -3.40 8.52 -21.67
CA HIS A 260 -3.82 7.13 -21.39
C HIS A 260 -5.08 7.04 -20.52
N LEU A 261 -5.87 8.13 -20.46
CA LEU A 261 -7.02 8.24 -19.55
C LEU A 261 -8.30 7.58 -20.06
N ALA A 262 -8.31 7.04 -21.28
CA ALA A 262 -9.49 6.38 -21.84
C ALA A 262 -10.12 5.33 -20.89
N PRO A 263 -9.37 4.35 -20.34
CA PRO A 263 -9.94 3.39 -19.41
C PRO A 263 -10.35 4.00 -18.05
N LEU A 264 -9.68 5.05 -17.58
CA LEU A 264 -10.11 5.76 -16.36
C LEU A 264 -11.46 6.45 -16.60
N ARG A 265 -11.63 7.14 -17.73
CA ARG A 265 -12.90 7.75 -18.11
C ARG A 265 -14.01 6.71 -18.28
N GLN A 266 -13.70 5.53 -18.83
CA GLN A 266 -14.63 4.42 -18.88
C GLN A 266 -15.05 3.98 -17.47
N LEU A 267 -14.10 3.76 -16.55
CA LEU A 267 -14.39 3.43 -15.15
C LEU A 267 -15.32 4.46 -14.50
N MET A 268 -15.11 5.76 -14.76
CA MET A 268 -15.96 6.85 -14.26
C MET A 268 -17.42 6.77 -14.73
N THR A 269 -17.71 6.09 -15.84
CA THR A 269 -19.10 5.87 -16.30
C THR A 269 -19.79 4.68 -15.64
N MET A 270 -19.04 3.87 -14.87
CA MET A 270 -19.53 2.64 -14.27
C MET A 270 -19.93 2.83 -12.80
N LYS A 271 -20.63 1.84 -12.24
CA LYS A 271 -20.76 1.71 -10.80
C LYS A 271 -19.65 0.84 -10.25
N VAL A 272 -19.27 1.08 -9.00
CA VAL A 272 -18.27 0.29 -8.29
C VAL A 272 -18.83 -0.19 -6.96
N GLN A 273 -18.44 -1.40 -6.57
CA GLN A 273 -18.79 -1.90 -5.26
C GLN A 273 -18.02 -1.16 -4.17
N SER A 274 -18.71 -0.87 -3.07
CA SER A 274 -18.17 -0.19 -1.89
C SER A 274 -18.63 -0.91 -0.61
N TRP A 275 -17.72 -1.16 0.33
CA TRP A 275 -18.11 -1.63 1.65
C TRP A 275 -18.69 -0.46 2.46
N ALA A 276 -19.84 -0.66 3.10
CA ALA A 276 -20.53 0.35 3.89
C ALA A 276 -21.25 -0.30 5.08
N PRO A 277 -20.57 -0.53 6.21
CA PRO A 277 -21.22 -1.04 7.42
C PRO A 277 -22.33 -0.10 7.92
N PRO A 278 -23.47 -0.62 8.40
CA PRO A 278 -23.86 -2.05 8.49
C PRO A 278 -24.51 -2.61 7.21
N PHE A 279 -24.66 -1.81 6.16
CA PHE A 279 -25.40 -2.13 4.93
C PHE A 279 -24.71 -3.14 4.00
N GLY A 280 -23.43 -3.43 4.25
CA GLY A 280 -22.69 -4.42 3.48
C GLY A 280 -22.06 -3.83 2.21
N MET A 281 -22.04 -4.60 1.13
CA MET A 281 -21.56 -4.12 -0.17
C MET A 281 -22.66 -3.33 -0.87
N ILE A 282 -22.42 -2.05 -1.12
CA ILE A 282 -23.31 -1.16 -1.89
C ILE A 282 -22.66 -0.78 -3.23
N GLU A 283 -23.46 -0.24 -4.14
CA GLU A 283 -22.99 0.26 -5.43
C GLU A 283 -22.96 1.79 -5.42
N ASN A 284 -21.79 2.36 -5.68
CA ASN A 284 -21.60 3.81 -5.76
C ASN A 284 -20.92 4.18 -7.08
N PRO A 285 -21.05 5.43 -7.55
CA PRO A 285 -20.10 5.94 -8.54
C PRO A 285 -18.68 5.98 -7.95
N PRO A 286 -17.62 5.92 -8.78
CA PRO A 286 -16.23 5.94 -8.32
C PRO A 286 -15.76 7.35 -7.90
N LYS A 287 -16.42 7.93 -6.90
CA LYS A 287 -16.19 9.33 -6.49
C LYS A 287 -14.76 9.59 -6.03
N ARG A 288 -14.06 8.60 -5.45
CA ARG A 288 -12.63 8.75 -5.10
C ARG A 288 -11.72 9.05 -6.28
N MET A 289 -12.12 8.67 -7.49
CA MET A 289 -11.33 8.94 -8.70
C MET A 289 -11.56 10.35 -9.27
N CYS A 290 -12.52 11.12 -8.75
CA CYS A 290 -12.73 12.51 -9.15
C CYS A 290 -11.50 13.38 -8.85
N ASP A 291 -10.95 13.26 -7.64
CA ASP A 291 -9.78 14.03 -7.21
C ASP A 291 -8.53 13.65 -8.01
N LEU A 292 -8.37 12.34 -8.27
CA LEU A 292 -7.31 11.80 -9.13
C LEU A 292 -7.43 12.33 -10.56
N LEU A 293 -8.62 12.26 -11.16
CA LEU A 293 -8.86 12.73 -12.52
C LEU A 293 -8.59 14.23 -12.62
N THR A 294 -9.14 15.02 -11.69
CA THR A 294 -8.94 16.47 -11.60
C THR A 294 -7.48 16.84 -11.49
N TYR A 295 -6.70 16.10 -10.69
CA TYR A 295 -5.26 16.32 -10.59
C TYR A 295 -4.53 16.04 -11.90
N ILE A 296 -4.92 14.98 -12.62
CA ILE A 296 -4.27 14.64 -13.89
C ILE A 296 -4.62 15.67 -14.97
N VAL A 297 -5.88 16.08 -15.11
CA VAL A 297 -6.34 16.92 -16.24
C VAL A 297 -6.45 18.42 -15.93
N GLY A 298 -6.50 18.81 -14.66
CA GLY A 298 -6.74 20.17 -14.18
C GLY A 298 -8.22 20.48 -13.91
N ALA A 299 -8.49 21.45 -13.02
CA ALA A 299 -9.82 21.81 -12.49
C ALA A 299 -10.76 22.55 -13.47
N SER A 300 -10.69 22.26 -14.77
CA SER A 300 -11.51 22.92 -15.79
C SER A 300 -11.80 22.06 -17.01
N SER A 301 -11.69 20.74 -16.88
CA SER A 301 -11.94 19.85 -18.02
C SER A 301 -13.43 19.64 -18.24
N ALA A 302 -13.81 19.29 -19.47
CA ALA A 302 -15.14 18.81 -19.81
C ALA A 302 -15.58 17.59 -18.95
N ASP A 303 -14.64 16.95 -18.25
CA ASP A 303 -14.90 15.81 -17.39
C ASP A 303 -15.76 16.19 -16.16
N ASP A 304 -15.66 17.42 -15.64
CA ASP A 304 -16.49 17.88 -14.50
C ASP A 304 -17.99 17.90 -14.86
N GLN A 305 -18.31 18.17 -16.13
CA GLN A 305 -19.69 18.10 -16.64
C GLN A 305 -20.10 16.67 -16.97
N ALA A 306 -19.15 15.81 -17.37
CA ALA A 306 -19.39 14.41 -17.69
C ALA A 306 -19.71 13.57 -16.44
N TYR A 307 -19.21 13.99 -15.26
CA TYR A 307 -19.35 13.26 -14.00
C TYR A 307 -19.95 14.12 -12.88
N PRO A 308 -21.26 14.45 -12.92
CA PRO A 308 -21.88 15.36 -11.95
C PRO A 308 -21.74 14.94 -10.48
N TYR A 309 -21.60 13.64 -10.22
CA TYR A 309 -21.42 13.12 -8.86
C TYR A 309 -20.11 13.57 -8.19
N CYS A 310 -19.13 14.06 -8.96
CA CYS A 310 -17.88 14.58 -8.40
C CYS A 310 -18.09 15.84 -7.55
N ALA A 311 -19.09 16.66 -7.87
CA ALA A 311 -19.42 17.89 -7.14
C ALA A 311 -20.60 17.73 -6.15
N ASP A 312 -21.23 16.55 -6.09
CA ASP A 312 -22.40 16.32 -5.22
C ASP A 312 -21.96 15.81 -3.84
N ASP A 313 -21.97 16.69 -2.83
CA ASP A 313 -21.62 16.38 -1.44
C ASP A 313 -22.52 15.33 -0.79
N LYS A 314 -23.70 15.04 -1.36
CA LYS A 314 -24.60 14.00 -0.86
C LYS A 314 -24.16 12.60 -1.26
N ILE A 315 -23.32 12.48 -2.29
CA ILE A 315 -22.77 11.21 -2.73
C ILE A 315 -21.51 10.93 -1.91
N PRO A 316 -21.47 9.86 -1.11
CA PRO A 316 -20.30 9.52 -0.32
C PRO A 316 -19.16 9.05 -1.21
N TYR A 317 -17.93 9.23 -0.74
CA TYR A 317 -16.78 8.55 -1.32
C TYR A 317 -16.94 7.04 -1.17
N ASP A 318 -16.72 6.30 -2.26
CA ASP A 318 -16.65 4.85 -2.21
C ASP A 318 -15.47 4.41 -1.32
N GLN A 319 -15.64 3.39 -0.48
CA GLN A 319 -14.60 2.96 0.47
C GLN A 319 -13.42 2.26 -0.19
#